data_AF-A0A1F4PQZ0-F1
#
_entry.id   AF-A0A1F4PQZ0-F1
#
_cell.length_a   1.000
_cell.length_b   1.000
_cell.length_c   1.000
_cell.angle_alpha   90.00
_cell.angle_beta   90.00
_cell.angle_gamma   90.00
#
_symmetry.space_group_name_H-M   'P 1'
#
loop_
_entity.id
_entity.type
_entity.pdbx_description
1 polymer ?
#
loop_
_entity_poly.entity_id
_entity_poly.type
_entity_poly.pdbx_seq_one_letter_code
_entity_poly.pdbx_strand_id
1 'polypeptide(L)'
;MSLTAEQVFDHYKKSRMTSIHLQTFADTQTLFESVMRRVAHDELPYDQRMGLQSFYATSEYAVAWQALEEIRDAVLKSLEVLRTQGVIRHSLDAKIQITFTKDFKEFAKISNLFTTLSGQTVCDFLKEYFIVSQVELLDKLTAGMSSPMPGLHILASKAAGAKCPRCWQWQIECRGENVCNRCAKVLKR
;
A
#
# COMPACT_ATOMS: atom_id res chain seq x y z
N MET A 1 12.41 -23.46 -15.91
CA MET A 1 13.13 -22.18 -15.78
C MET A 1 14.50 -22.34 -15.09
N SER A 2 15.24 -23.44 -15.25
CA SER A 2 16.52 -23.63 -14.55
C SER A 2 17.62 -22.68 -15.06
N LEU A 3 17.80 -22.60 -16.39
CA LEU A 3 18.76 -21.68 -16.99
C LEU A 3 18.48 -20.20 -16.65
N THR A 4 17.20 -19.81 -16.65
CA THR A 4 16.80 -18.45 -16.26
C THR A 4 17.09 -18.18 -14.79
N ALA A 5 16.89 -19.17 -13.90
CA ALA A 5 17.23 -19.03 -12.49
C ALA A 5 18.72 -18.83 -12.29
N GLU A 6 19.57 -19.55 -13.04
CA GLU A 6 21.02 -19.36 -13.03
C GLU A 6 21.40 -17.95 -13.48
N GLN A 7 20.89 -17.50 -14.62
CA GLN A 7 21.18 -16.16 -15.16
C GLN A 7 20.76 -15.03 -14.21
N VAL A 8 19.59 -15.17 -13.57
CA VAL A 8 19.14 -14.21 -12.55
C VAL A 8 20.04 -14.25 -11.33
N PHE A 9 20.42 -15.43 -10.87
CA PHE A 9 21.30 -15.58 -9.71
C PHE A 9 22.67 -14.95 -9.94
N ASP A 10 23.30 -15.22 -11.08
CA ASP A 10 24.59 -14.64 -11.47
C ASP A 10 24.53 -13.11 -11.50
N HIS A 11 23.42 -12.55 -11.98
CA HIS A 11 23.23 -11.11 -12.05
C HIS A 11 23.09 -10.46 -10.66
N TYR A 12 22.30 -11.06 -9.76
CA TYR A 12 21.99 -10.50 -8.43
C TYR A 12 23.07 -10.78 -7.39
N LYS A 13 23.72 -11.94 -7.43
CA LYS A 13 24.71 -12.40 -6.45
C LYS A 13 26.11 -12.43 -7.05
N LYS A 14 26.54 -11.30 -7.62
CA LYS A 14 27.88 -11.10 -8.24
C LYS A 14 29.07 -11.57 -7.39
N SER A 15 28.91 -11.74 -6.08
CA SER A 15 29.97 -12.16 -5.14
C SER A 15 29.96 -13.64 -4.74
N ARG A 16 28.98 -14.46 -5.16
CA ARG A 16 28.98 -15.91 -4.87
C ARG A 16 29.33 -16.70 -6.12
N MET A 17 30.45 -17.42 -6.08
CA MET A 17 31.03 -18.14 -7.24
C MET A 17 30.37 -19.52 -7.52
N THR A 18 29.14 -19.77 -7.08
CA THR A 18 28.50 -21.08 -7.23
C THR A 18 27.08 -20.98 -7.76
N SER A 19 26.74 -21.87 -8.69
CA SER A 19 25.41 -21.97 -9.31
C SER A 19 24.26 -21.97 -8.30
N ILE A 20 23.11 -21.41 -8.67
CA ILE A 20 21.90 -21.44 -7.82
C ILE A 20 21.49 -22.89 -7.51
N HIS A 21 21.78 -23.81 -8.42
CA HIS A 21 21.43 -25.23 -8.29
C HIS A 21 22.24 -25.95 -7.20
N LEU A 22 23.30 -25.32 -6.69
CA LEU A 22 24.11 -25.82 -5.58
C LEU A 22 23.79 -25.12 -4.25
N GLN A 23 22.90 -24.11 -4.24
CA GLN A 23 22.51 -23.43 -3.01
C GLN A 23 21.45 -24.25 -2.26
N THR A 24 21.48 -24.17 -0.92
CA THR A 24 20.39 -24.66 -0.09
C THR A 24 19.23 -23.67 -0.10
N PHE A 25 18.01 -24.18 0.02
CA PHE A 25 16.84 -23.33 0.22
C PHE A 25 16.96 -22.56 1.54
N ALA A 26 16.37 -21.36 1.56
CA ALA A 26 16.32 -20.57 2.78
C ALA A 26 15.53 -21.32 3.86
N ASP A 27 16.09 -21.38 5.08
CA ASP A 27 15.38 -21.92 6.23
C ASP A 27 14.32 -20.91 6.69
N THR A 28 13.09 -21.14 6.22
CA THR A 28 11.94 -20.29 6.54
C THR A 28 11.46 -20.47 7.97
N GLN A 29 11.75 -21.61 8.62
CA GLN A 29 11.24 -21.91 9.95
C GLN A 29 11.99 -21.11 11.01
N THR A 30 13.32 -21.12 10.97
CA THR A 30 14.15 -20.31 11.88
C THR A 30 13.90 -18.81 11.69
N LEU A 31 13.73 -18.37 10.44
CA LEU A 31 13.38 -16.97 10.15
C LEU A 31 12.03 -16.61 10.77
N PHE A 32 11.02 -17.46 10.60
CA PHE A 32 9.68 -17.23 11.14
C PHE A 32 9.69 -17.16 12.66
N GLU A 33 10.33 -18.12 13.34
CA GLU A 33 10.49 -18.09 14.79
C GLU A 33 11.17 -16.79 15.26
N SER A 34 12.19 -16.31 14.54
CA SER A 34 12.90 -15.07 14.88
C SER A 34 12.03 -13.82 14.72
N VAL A 35 11.17 -13.77 13.70
CA VAL A 35 10.23 -12.66 13.48
C VAL A 35 9.13 -12.70 14.54
N MET A 36 8.59 -13.89 14.81
CA MET A 36 7.50 -14.07 15.76
C MET A 36 7.88 -13.70 17.18
N ARG A 37 9.11 -14.05 17.63
CA ARG A 37 9.64 -13.58 18.93
C ARG A 37 9.74 -12.05 19.06
N ARG A 38 9.86 -11.33 17.94
CA ARG A 38 9.97 -9.86 17.94
C ARG A 38 8.61 -9.16 17.85
N VAL A 39 7.61 -9.84 17.28
CA VAL A 39 6.29 -9.26 16.99
C VAL A 39 5.25 -9.67 18.03
N ALA A 40 5.31 -10.90 18.54
CA ALA A 40 4.40 -11.37 19.57
C ALA A 40 4.99 -11.09 20.96
N HIS A 41 4.42 -10.12 21.67
CA HIS A 41 4.57 -10.05 23.12
C HIS A 41 3.82 -11.25 23.76
N ASP A 42 4.61 -12.14 24.35
CA ASP A 42 4.33 -13.14 25.38
C ASP A 42 3.31 -14.28 25.22
N GLU A 43 2.36 -14.32 24.29
CA GLU A 43 1.46 -15.49 24.20
C GLU A 43 1.14 -15.89 22.76
N LEU A 44 1.98 -16.74 22.19
CA LEU A 44 1.59 -17.56 21.04
C LEU A 44 1.27 -18.97 21.54
N PRO A 45 0.04 -19.47 21.32
CA PRO A 45 -0.21 -20.90 21.34
C PRO A 45 0.42 -21.48 20.05
N TYR A 46 1.74 -21.61 20.07
CA TYR A 46 2.51 -22.26 19.03
C TYR A 46 2.25 -23.77 19.13
N ASP A 47 1.15 -24.24 18.54
CA ASP A 47 1.07 -25.62 18.12
C ASP A 47 2.07 -25.79 16.97
N GLN A 48 3.13 -26.56 17.21
CA GLN A 48 4.19 -26.91 16.24
C GLN A 48 3.66 -27.49 14.92
N ARG A 49 2.35 -27.78 14.81
CA ARG A 49 1.66 -28.27 13.62
C ARG A 49 1.08 -27.17 12.72
N MET A 50 0.95 -25.93 13.19
CA MET A 50 0.47 -24.82 12.37
C MET A 50 1.60 -24.27 11.50
N GLY A 51 1.65 -24.67 10.24
CA GLY A 51 2.59 -24.13 9.27
C GLY A 51 2.43 -22.62 9.08
N LEU A 52 3.52 -21.94 8.67
CA LEU A 52 3.61 -20.49 8.43
C LEU A 52 2.44 -19.93 7.60
N GLN A 53 1.97 -20.71 6.63
CA GLN A 53 0.85 -20.36 5.77
C GLN A 53 -0.48 -20.31 6.52
N SER A 54 -0.72 -21.25 7.45
CA SER A 54 -1.89 -21.27 8.32
C SER A 54 -1.87 -20.13 9.34
N PHE A 55 -0.68 -19.81 9.86
CA PHE A 55 -0.51 -18.66 10.75
C PHE A 55 -0.80 -17.36 10.02
N TYR A 56 -0.20 -17.15 8.84
CA TYR A 56 -0.44 -15.93 8.07
C TYR A 56 -1.92 -15.79 7.69
N ALA A 57 -2.57 -16.85 7.20
CA ALA A 57 -3.99 -16.82 6.83
C ALA A 57 -4.94 -16.44 7.98
N THR A 58 -4.52 -16.66 9.23
CA THR A 58 -5.31 -16.34 10.44
C THR A 58 -4.82 -15.08 11.15
N SER A 59 -3.73 -14.48 10.66
CA SER A 59 -3.12 -13.31 11.29
C SER A 59 -4.00 -12.07 11.11
N GLU A 60 -4.02 -11.20 12.12
CA GLU A 60 -4.69 -9.90 12.03
C GLU A 60 -4.21 -9.07 10.83
N TYR A 61 -2.93 -9.22 10.45
CA TYR A 61 -2.36 -8.59 9.27
C TYR A 61 -3.03 -9.07 7.98
N ALA A 62 -3.17 -10.38 7.76
CA ALA A 62 -3.81 -10.88 6.53
C ALA A 62 -5.25 -10.38 6.40
N VAL A 63 -5.99 -10.36 7.51
CA VAL A 63 -7.36 -9.84 7.57
C VAL A 63 -7.40 -8.33 7.26
N ALA A 64 -6.46 -7.54 7.80
CA ALA A 64 -6.35 -6.11 7.52
C ALA A 64 -6.01 -5.84 6.05
N TRP A 65 -5.08 -6.59 5.47
CA TRP A 65 -4.67 -6.44 4.07
C TRP A 65 -5.77 -6.84 3.08
N GLN A 66 -6.54 -7.88 3.38
CA GLN A 66 -7.73 -8.24 2.61
C GLN A 66 -8.76 -7.10 2.61
N ALA A 67 -9.05 -6.51 3.78
CA ALA A 67 -9.95 -5.36 3.86
C ALA A 67 -9.43 -4.14 3.08
N LEU A 68 -8.11 -3.88 3.10
CA LEU A 68 -7.49 -2.82 2.29
C LEU A 68 -7.60 -3.10 0.79
N GLU A 69 -7.48 -4.35 0.36
CA GLU A 69 -7.64 -4.76 -1.04
C GLU A 69 -9.07 -4.47 -1.52
N GLU A 70 -10.08 -4.80 -0.73
CA GLU A 70 -11.48 -4.49 -1.08
C GLU A 70 -11.74 -2.98 -1.18
N ILE A 71 -11.16 -2.18 -0.26
CA ILE A 71 -11.21 -0.71 -0.35
C ILE A 71 -10.52 -0.23 -1.63
N ARG A 72 -9.35 -0.80 -1.96
CA ARG A 72 -8.62 -0.46 -3.18
C ARG A 72 -9.44 -0.75 -4.42
N ASP A 73 -10.14 -1.86 -4.47
CA ASP A 73 -11.03 -2.20 -5.59
C ASP A 73 -12.15 -1.16 -5.76
N ALA A 74 -12.75 -0.69 -4.67
CA ALA A 74 -13.75 0.38 -4.71
C ALA A 74 -13.15 1.71 -5.21
N VAL A 75 -11.92 2.05 -4.79
CA VAL A 75 -11.19 3.23 -5.27
C VAL A 75 -10.85 3.10 -6.76
N LEU A 76 -10.37 1.94 -7.21
CA LEU A 76 -10.03 1.69 -8.62
C LEU A 76 -11.25 1.81 -9.53
N LYS A 77 -12.41 1.31 -9.11
CA LYS A 77 -13.68 1.51 -9.83
C LYS A 77 -14.03 2.99 -9.95
N SER A 78 -13.88 3.76 -8.87
CA SER A 78 -14.14 5.21 -8.88
C SER A 78 -13.19 5.97 -9.81
N LEU A 79 -11.91 5.56 -9.85
CA LEU A 79 -10.92 6.11 -10.79
C LEU A 79 -11.25 5.78 -12.24
N GLU A 80 -11.76 4.57 -12.51
CA GLU A 80 -12.08 4.14 -13.87
C GLU A 80 -13.25 4.92 -14.47
N VAL A 81 -14.23 5.31 -13.65
CA VAL A 81 -15.30 6.23 -14.07
C VAL A 81 -14.71 7.56 -14.57
N LEU A 82 -13.73 8.13 -13.86
CA LEU A 82 -13.07 9.38 -14.29
C LEU A 82 -12.22 9.20 -15.55
N ARG A 83 -11.57 8.04 -15.74
CA ARG A 83 -10.83 7.74 -16.96
C ARG A 83 -11.75 7.66 -18.17
N THR A 84 -12.89 7.00 -18.01
CA THR A 84 -13.91 6.88 -19.06
C THR A 84 -14.49 8.25 -19.44
N GLN A 85 -14.62 9.15 -18.47
CA GLN A 85 -15.04 10.54 -18.70
C GLN A 85 -13.93 11.46 -19.24
N GLY A 86 -12.69 10.97 -19.37
CA GLY A 86 -11.53 11.76 -19.83
C GLY A 86 -11.02 12.80 -18.83
N VAL A 87 -11.46 12.76 -17.57
CA VAL A 87 -11.08 13.73 -16.52
C VAL A 87 -9.62 13.51 -16.08
N ILE A 88 -9.21 12.25 -15.97
CA ILE A 88 -7.85 11.84 -15.62
C ILE A 88 -7.32 10.85 -16.65
N ARG A 89 -5.99 10.80 -16.82
CA ARG A 89 -5.31 9.79 -17.65
C ARG A 89 -4.58 8.76 -16.79
N HIS A 90 -3.85 9.21 -15.78
CA HIS A 90 -3.12 8.36 -14.85
C HIS A 90 -3.71 8.46 -13.45
N SER A 91 -3.54 7.42 -12.62
CA SER A 91 -4.00 7.44 -11.21
C SER A 91 -3.39 8.59 -10.42
N LEU A 92 -2.14 8.96 -10.74
CA LEU A 92 -1.47 10.12 -10.15
C LEU A 92 -2.16 11.45 -10.48
N ASP A 93 -3.01 11.53 -11.50
CA ASP A 93 -3.77 12.75 -11.79
C ASP A 93 -5.02 12.89 -10.90
N ALA A 94 -5.25 11.97 -9.97
CA ALA A 94 -6.43 11.92 -9.13
C ALA A 94 -6.19 12.33 -7.67
N LYS A 95 -7.26 12.84 -7.08
CA LYS A 95 -7.48 13.03 -5.65
C LYS A 95 -8.61 12.09 -5.23
N ILE A 96 -8.43 11.41 -4.09
CA ILE A 96 -9.44 10.54 -3.51
C ILE A 96 -9.88 11.12 -2.17
N GLN A 97 -11.19 11.28 -1.98
CA GLN A 97 -11.78 11.60 -0.69
C GLN A 97 -12.52 10.36 -0.19
N ILE A 98 -12.24 9.94 1.05
CA ILE A 98 -12.81 8.72 1.65
C ILE A 98 -13.46 9.06 2.98
N THR A 99 -14.66 8.51 3.17
CA THR A 99 -15.37 8.54 4.45
C THR A 99 -15.79 7.13 4.82
N PHE A 100 -15.58 6.78 6.08
CA PHE A 100 -16.08 5.55 6.67
C PHE A 100 -17.25 5.89 7.60
N THR A 101 -18.42 5.29 7.36
CA THR A 101 -19.56 5.39 8.28
C THR A 101 -19.56 4.22 9.25
N LYS A 102 -20.48 4.26 10.22
CA LYS A 102 -20.67 3.19 11.21
C LYS A 102 -21.04 1.84 10.58
N ASP A 103 -21.56 1.85 9.36
CA ASP A 103 -22.00 0.63 8.66
C ASP A 103 -20.83 -0.13 8.01
N PHE A 104 -19.63 0.47 7.97
CA PHE A 104 -18.44 -0.15 7.43
C PHE A 104 -17.85 -1.16 8.43
N LYS A 105 -18.23 -2.42 8.28
CA LYS A 105 -17.90 -3.51 9.21
C LYS A 105 -16.40 -3.83 9.23
N GLU A 106 -15.70 -3.53 8.15
CA GLU A 106 -14.29 -3.83 7.96
C GLU A 106 -13.38 -2.76 8.61
N PHE A 107 -13.93 -1.65 9.11
CA PHE A 107 -13.13 -0.58 9.72
C PHE A 107 -12.26 -1.08 10.88
N ALA A 108 -12.81 -1.96 11.73
CA ALA A 108 -12.09 -2.54 12.86
C ALA A 108 -10.90 -3.40 12.42
N LYS A 109 -10.96 -3.98 11.20
CA LYS A 109 -9.88 -4.81 10.64
C LYS A 109 -8.67 -3.96 10.24
N ILE A 110 -8.91 -2.73 9.78
CA ILE A 110 -7.85 -1.83 9.28
C ILE A 110 -7.38 -0.81 10.31
N SER A 111 -8.17 -0.53 11.36
CA SER A 111 -7.85 0.49 12.37
C SER A 111 -6.53 0.19 13.08
N ASN A 112 -6.28 -1.08 13.41
CA ASN A 112 -5.03 -1.51 14.06
C ASN A 112 -3.82 -1.23 13.17
N LEU A 113 -3.94 -1.49 11.87
CA LEU A 113 -2.88 -1.20 10.91
C LEU A 113 -2.57 0.30 10.88
N PHE A 114 -3.60 1.15 10.85
CA PHE A 114 -3.43 2.61 10.87
C PHE A 114 -2.74 3.11 12.13
N THR A 115 -2.99 2.49 13.29
CA THR A 115 -2.29 2.84 14.54
C THR A 115 -0.83 2.39 14.57
N THR A 116 -0.45 1.37 13.79
CA THR A 116 0.95 0.88 13.73
C THR A 116 1.86 1.65 12.77
N LEU A 117 1.31 2.55 11.97
CA LEU A 117 2.10 3.36 11.03
C LEU A 117 3.03 4.30 11.79
N SER A 118 4.34 4.09 11.64
CA SER A 118 5.38 4.95 12.20
C SER A 118 6.00 5.83 11.10
N GLY A 119 6.13 7.12 11.36
CA GLY A 119 6.81 8.06 10.47
C GLY A 119 6.00 8.59 9.27
N GLN A 120 4.72 8.24 9.13
CA GLN A 120 3.82 8.78 8.10
C GLN A 120 2.36 8.82 8.57
N THR A 121 1.54 9.66 7.93
CA THR A 121 0.10 9.72 8.22
C THR A 121 -0.67 8.62 7.48
N VAL A 122 -1.89 8.32 7.92
CA VAL A 122 -2.79 7.39 7.22
C VAL A 122 -3.06 7.87 5.79
N CYS A 123 -3.24 9.18 5.59
CA CYS A 123 -3.44 9.76 4.26
C CYS A 123 -2.21 9.55 3.35
N ASP A 124 -0.98 9.71 3.88
CA ASP A 124 0.24 9.46 3.11
C ASP A 124 0.35 7.98 2.71
N PHE A 125 0.09 7.07 3.65
CA PHE A 125 0.05 5.64 3.37
C PHE A 125 -0.96 5.30 2.27
N LEU A 126 -2.21 5.74 2.41
CA LEU A 126 -3.28 5.46 1.45
C LEU A 126 -2.98 6.07 0.08
N LYS A 127 -2.38 7.26 0.06
CA LYS A 127 -1.94 7.91 -1.18
C LYS A 127 -0.93 7.03 -1.94
N GLU A 128 0.05 6.47 -1.24
CA GLU A 128 1.02 5.56 -1.84
C GLU A 128 0.39 4.23 -2.25
N TYR A 129 -0.48 3.68 -1.40
CA TYR A 129 -1.15 2.41 -1.65
C TYR A 129 -2.10 2.46 -2.86
N PHE A 130 -2.88 3.54 -3.02
CA PHE A 130 -3.75 3.75 -4.18
C PHE A 130 -3.02 4.30 -5.40
N ILE A 131 -1.76 4.73 -5.24
CA ILE A 131 -0.93 5.33 -6.31
C ILE A 131 -1.62 6.58 -6.90
N VAL A 132 -2.05 7.48 -6.02
CA VAL A 132 -2.70 8.75 -6.37
C VAL A 132 -1.88 9.94 -5.86
N SER A 133 -2.24 11.17 -6.24
CA SER A 133 -1.49 12.35 -5.78
C SER A 133 -1.97 12.87 -4.43
N GLN A 134 -3.25 12.70 -4.11
CA GLN A 134 -3.89 13.29 -2.94
C GLN A 134 -4.93 12.31 -2.37
N VAL A 135 -4.94 12.17 -1.04
CA VAL A 135 -5.96 11.44 -0.30
C VAL A 135 -6.42 12.31 0.87
N GLU A 136 -7.72 12.41 1.07
CA GLU A 136 -8.31 13.06 2.24
C GLU A 136 -9.29 12.11 2.91
N LEU A 137 -9.12 11.93 4.22
CA LEU A 137 -10.09 11.28 5.07
C LEU A 137 -11.06 12.33 5.60
N LEU A 138 -12.35 12.15 5.35
CA LEU A 138 -13.40 13.08 5.78
C LEU A 138 -14.29 12.42 6.83
N ASP A 139 -14.62 13.16 7.89
CA ASP A 139 -15.49 12.66 8.98
C ASP A 139 -16.98 12.57 8.59
N LYS A 140 -17.39 13.27 7.53
CA LYS A 140 -18.78 13.38 7.10
C LYS A 140 -18.90 13.14 5.60
N LEU A 141 -20.04 12.56 5.19
CA LEU A 141 -20.35 12.39 3.77
C LEU A 141 -20.45 13.75 3.09
N THR A 142 -19.84 13.83 1.92
CA THR A 142 -19.95 14.96 0.99
C THR A 142 -20.82 14.54 -0.19
N ALA A 143 -21.52 15.50 -0.81
CA ALA A 143 -22.33 15.24 -1.99
C ALA A 143 -21.47 14.63 -3.12
N GLY A 144 -22.00 13.60 -3.79
CA GLY A 144 -21.31 12.91 -4.90
C GLY A 144 -20.39 11.76 -4.48
N MET A 145 -20.19 11.52 -3.18
CA MET A 145 -19.48 10.30 -2.74
C MET A 145 -20.36 9.07 -2.93
N SER A 146 -19.79 8.03 -3.55
CA SER A 146 -20.48 6.76 -3.78
C SER A 146 -19.49 5.60 -3.66
N SER A 147 -19.98 4.43 -3.29
CA SER A 147 -19.22 3.19 -3.29
C SER A 147 -20.19 2.02 -3.45
N PRO A 148 -19.78 0.94 -4.11
CA PRO A 148 -20.55 -0.31 -4.09
C PRO A 148 -20.56 -1.00 -2.72
N MET A 149 -19.75 -0.54 -1.77
CA MET A 149 -19.56 -1.16 -0.46
C MET A 149 -20.31 -0.40 0.63
N PRO A 150 -21.15 -1.07 1.44
CA PRO A 150 -21.87 -0.43 2.54
C PRO A 150 -20.94 0.27 3.53
N GLY A 151 -21.25 1.52 3.84
CA GLY A 151 -20.52 2.35 4.80
C GLY A 151 -19.15 2.87 4.37
N LEU A 152 -18.65 2.47 3.20
CA LEU A 152 -17.52 3.12 2.54
C LEU A 152 -18.06 4.15 1.56
N HIS A 153 -17.56 5.38 1.58
CA HIS A 153 -17.93 6.40 0.60
C HIS A 153 -16.68 6.99 -0.02
N ILE A 154 -16.63 7.00 -1.35
CA ILE A 154 -15.47 7.47 -2.11
C ILE A 154 -15.92 8.54 -3.10
N LEU A 155 -15.16 9.61 -3.18
CA LEU A 155 -15.23 10.57 -4.29
C LEU A 155 -13.85 10.69 -4.92
N ALA A 156 -13.78 10.30 -6.19
CA ALA A 156 -12.60 10.55 -7.00
C ALA A 156 -12.79 11.88 -7.76
N SER A 157 -11.75 12.70 -7.78
CA SER A 157 -11.69 13.92 -8.59
C SER A 157 -10.30 14.09 -9.19
N LYS A 158 -10.11 15.08 -10.07
CA LYS A 158 -8.77 15.48 -10.51
C LYS A 158 -7.97 16.05 -9.33
N ALA A 159 -6.68 15.74 -9.26
CA ALA A 159 -5.78 16.26 -8.24
C ALA A 159 -5.57 17.78 -8.41
N ALA A 160 -5.49 18.49 -7.29
CA ALA A 160 -5.31 19.94 -7.29
C ALA A 160 -3.83 20.33 -7.40
N GLY A 161 -3.56 21.56 -7.85
CA GLY A 161 -2.23 22.16 -7.91
C GLY A 161 -1.50 21.91 -9.23
N ALA A 162 -0.18 21.75 -9.17
CA ALA A 162 0.67 21.55 -10.34
C ALA A 162 1.37 20.19 -10.30
N LYS A 163 1.57 19.60 -11.48
CA LYS A 163 2.26 18.32 -11.66
C LYS A 163 3.77 18.51 -11.54
N CYS A 164 4.40 17.81 -10.61
CA CYS A 164 5.86 17.76 -10.49
C CYS A 164 6.47 16.98 -11.68
N PRO A 165 7.43 17.53 -12.43
CA PRO A 165 7.99 16.85 -13.60
C PRO A 165 8.83 15.62 -13.23
N ARG A 166 9.32 15.53 -11.99
CA ARG A 166 10.22 14.46 -11.55
C ARG A 166 9.49 13.23 -10.99
N CYS A 167 8.50 13.42 -10.12
CA CYS A 167 7.75 12.31 -9.50
C CYS A 167 6.33 12.16 -10.04
N TRP A 168 5.88 13.08 -10.89
CA TRP A 168 4.55 13.12 -11.50
C TRP A 168 3.38 13.27 -10.52
N GLN A 169 3.65 13.51 -9.23
CA GLN A 169 2.62 13.85 -8.27
C GLN A 169 2.18 15.31 -8.40
N TRP A 170 0.90 15.55 -8.19
CA TRP A 170 0.27 16.86 -8.12
C TRP A 170 0.31 17.39 -6.69
N GLN A 171 0.79 18.62 -6.52
CA GLN A 171 0.83 19.31 -5.23
C GLN A 171 0.35 20.75 -5.36
N ILE A 172 -0.34 21.23 -4.33
CA ILE A 172 -0.79 22.63 -4.24
C ILE A 172 0.40 23.57 -4.03
N GLU A 173 1.37 23.15 -3.21
CA GLU A 173 2.60 23.90 -2.96
C GLU A 173 3.77 23.36 -3.78
N CYS A 174 4.17 24.10 -4.81
CA CYS A 174 5.43 23.91 -5.51
C CYS A 174 6.43 24.99 -5.07
N ARG A 175 7.71 24.62 -4.86
CA ARG A 175 8.79 25.57 -4.54
C ARG A 175 9.78 25.65 -5.70
N GLY A 176 10.18 26.86 -6.09
CA GLY A 176 11.21 27.09 -7.11
C GLY A 176 10.85 26.55 -8.49
N GLU A 177 11.71 25.71 -9.07
CA GLU A 177 11.70 25.15 -10.44
C GLU A 177 10.53 24.19 -10.76
N ASN A 178 9.31 24.46 -10.31
CA ASN A 178 8.12 23.62 -10.51
C ASN A 178 8.25 22.18 -9.96
N VAL A 179 9.14 21.96 -8.99
CA VAL A 179 9.32 20.66 -8.32
C VAL A 179 8.65 20.63 -6.95
N CYS A 180 8.15 19.46 -6.56
CA CYS A 180 7.53 19.25 -5.25
C CYS A 180 8.55 19.29 -4.11
N ASN A 181 8.10 19.53 -2.88
CA ASN A 181 8.96 19.61 -1.69
C ASN A 181 9.85 18.36 -1.50
N ARG A 182 9.30 17.17 -1.78
CA ARG A 182 10.06 15.90 -1.72
C ARG A 182 11.19 15.88 -2.75
N CYS A 183 10.91 16.24 -4.00
CA CYS A 183 11.90 16.26 -5.07
C CYS A 183 12.96 17.33 -4.84
N ALA A 184 12.57 18.52 -4.37
CA ALA A 184 13.49 19.60 -4.04
C ALA A 184 14.51 19.18 -2.96
N LYS A 185 14.08 18.49 -1.89
CA LYS A 185 14.99 17.98 -0.86
C LYS A 185 16.04 17.00 -1.41
N VAL A 186 15.67 16.21 -2.42
CA VAL A 186 16.59 15.24 -3.04
C VAL A 186 17.53 15.92 -4.04
N LEU A 187 17.10 17.01 -4.70
CA LEU A 187 17.94 17.77 -5.64
C LEU A 187 18.95 18.70 -4.96
N LYS A 188 18.67 19.17 -3.74
CA LYS A 188 19.57 20.02 -2.94
C LYS A 188 20.77 19.27 -2.33
N ARG A 189 21.14 18.11 -2.89
CA ARG A 189 22.30 17.33 -2.46
C ARG A 189 23.50 17.62 -3.33
#